data_AF-A0A958MN13-F1
#
_entry.id   AF-A0A958MN13-F1
#
_cell.length_a   1.000
_cell.length_b   1.000
_cell.length_c   1.000
_cell.angle_alpha   90.00
_cell.angle_beta   90.00
_cell.angle_gamma   90.00
#
_symmetry.space_group_name_H-M   'P 1'
#
loop_
_entity.id
_entity.type
_entity.pdbx_description
1 polymer ?
#
loop_
_entity_poly.entity_id
_entity_poly.type
_entity_poly.pdbx_seq_one_letter_code
_entity_poly.pdbx_strand_id
1 'polypeptide(L)'
;MDLKDQLKHLFPDHVSNEDSLEHESQSQDIWLQDDPIICKYEKRKGKPITILEGYTGADEDFKKLAKELKQKLSVGGSFKDDKIIIQGDYRDKIMQ
;
A
#
# COMPACT_ATOMS: atom_id res chain seq x y z
N MET A 1 33.52 16.12 5.67
CA MET A 1 32.34 17.00 5.68
C MET A 1 31.14 16.11 5.45
N ASP A 2 30.28 16.00 6.45
CA ASP A 2 29.16 15.07 6.46
C ASP A 2 28.01 15.62 5.60
N LEU A 3 27.33 14.76 4.85
CA LEU A 3 26.29 15.14 3.88
C LEU A 3 25.12 15.87 4.59
N LYS A 4 24.91 15.52 5.87
CA LYS A 4 23.96 16.14 6.79
C LYS A 4 24.29 17.61 7.08
N ASP A 5 25.57 17.99 7.15
CA ASP A 5 25.98 19.38 7.41
C ASP A 5 25.78 20.27 6.18
N GLN A 6 25.95 19.73 4.97
CA GLN A 6 25.69 20.47 3.73
C GLN A 6 24.20 20.79 3.58
N LEU A 7 23.32 19.85 3.90
CA LEU A 7 21.87 20.04 3.82
C LEU A 7 21.36 21.13 4.76
N LYS A 8 21.90 21.23 5.98
CA LYS A 8 21.56 22.30 6.92
C LYS A 8 21.95 23.69 6.42
N HIS A 9 23.04 23.80 5.68
CA HIS A 9 23.49 25.07 5.10
C HIS A 9 22.64 25.50 3.90
N LEU A 10 22.18 24.55 3.08
CA LEU A 10 21.37 24.86 1.90
C LEU A 10 19.88 25.11 2.22
N PHE A 11 19.37 24.54 3.31
CA PHE A 11 17.97 24.68 3.70
C PHE A 11 17.81 25.04 5.19
N PRO A 12 18.09 26.29 5.58
CA PRO A 12 18.04 26.73 6.98
C PRO A 12 16.64 26.64 7.60
N ASP A 13 15.59 26.80 6.80
CA ASP A 13 14.18 26.75 7.22
C ASP A 13 13.56 25.35 7.08
N HIS A 14 14.32 24.34 6.65
CA HIS A 14 13.80 22.99 6.49
C HIS A 14 13.74 22.29 7.85
N VAL A 15 12.58 22.36 8.50
CA VAL A 15 12.24 21.53 9.65
C VAL A 15 12.11 20.09 9.14
N SER A 16 13.11 19.26 9.41
CA SER A 16 12.98 17.81 9.22
C SER A 16 11.90 17.32 10.18
N ASN A 17 10.70 17.11 9.64
CA ASN A 17 9.62 16.50 10.41
C ASN A 17 10.02 15.03 10.61
N GLU A 18 10.49 14.69 11.81
CA GLU A 18 10.80 13.31 12.19
C GLU A 18 9.54 12.44 12.30
N ASP A 19 8.37 12.91 11.86
CA ASP A 19 7.15 12.12 11.70
C ASP A 19 7.09 11.36 10.36
N SER A 20 8.22 10.84 9.87
CA SER A 20 8.18 9.83 8.80
C SER A 20 7.88 8.42 9.33
N LEU A 21 7.65 8.28 10.64
CA LEU A 21 7.42 7.00 11.31
C LEU A 21 6.38 7.11 12.44
N GLU A 22 5.21 7.68 12.17
CA GLU A 22 4.07 7.45 13.05
C GLU A 22 3.01 6.63 12.33
N HIS A 23 2.88 5.41 12.84
CA HIS A 23 1.80 4.48 12.59
C HIS A 23 0.45 5.20 12.68
N GLU A 24 -0.14 5.53 11.54
CA GLU A 24 -1.60 5.58 11.46
C GLU A 24 -2.13 4.15 11.61
N SER A 25 -2.08 3.64 12.83
CA SER A 25 -3.10 2.75 13.37
C SER A 25 -4.38 3.56 13.58
N GLN A 26 -4.87 4.20 12.52
CA GLN A 26 -6.27 4.55 12.48
C GLN A 26 -6.94 3.24 12.12
N SER A 27 -7.71 2.69 13.06
CA SER A 27 -8.80 1.78 12.76
C SER A 27 -9.71 2.47 11.75
N GLN A 28 -9.32 2.40 10.48
CA GLN A 28 -10.05 2.94 9.37
C GLN A 28 -11.17 1.94 9.13
N ASP A 29 -12.41 2.35 9.40
CA ASP A 29 -13.59 1.66 8.89
C ASP A 29 -13.43 1.60 7.37
N ILE A 30 -12.86 0.50 6.90
CA ILE A 30 -12.83 0.18 5.48
C ILE A 30 -14.27 -0.13 5.14
N TRP A 31 -14.80 0.58 4.14
CA TRP A 31 -16.15 0.32 3.68
C TRP A 31 -16.26 -1.15 3.24
N LEU A 32 -17.07 -1.92 3.97
CA LEU A 32 -17.25 -3.35 3.77
C LEU A 32 -18.39 -3.55 2.79
N GLN A 33 -18.07 -4.04 1.60
CA GLN A 33 -19.06 -4.38 0.58
C GLN A 33 -19.65 -5.78 0.83
N ASP A 34 -20.91 -5.97 0.46
CA ASP A 34 -21.56 -7.28 0.43
C ASP A 34 -21.07 -8.14 -0.76
N ASP A 35 -20.62 -7.49 -1.84
CA ASP A 35 -20.14 -8.18 -3.03
C ASP A 35 -18.74 -8.82 -2.84
N PRO A 36 -18.52 -10.04 -3.36
CA PRO A 36 -17.24 -10.71 -3.21
C PRO A 36 -16.12 -9.99 -3.98
N ILE A 37 -15.02 -9.71 -3.30
CA ILE A 37 -13.79 -9.24 -3.95
C ILE A 37 -13.16 -10.40 -4.71
N ILE A 38 -12.82 -10.17 -5.98
CA ILE A 38 -12.18 -11.17 -6.82
C ILE A 38 -10.68 -11.10 -6.63
N CYS A 39 -10.09 -12.19 -6.11
CA CYS A 39 -8.65 -12.33 -5.96
C CYS A 39 -8.08 -13.21 -7.09
N LYS A 40 -7.41 -12.58 -8.06
CA LYS A 40 -6.80 -13.23 -9.22
C LYS A 40 -5.30 -13.41 -9.03
N TYR A 41 -4.78 -14.47 -9.65
CA TYR A 41 -3.36 -14.71 -9.76
C TYR A 41 -2.91 -14.55 -11.20
N GLU A 42 -1.83 -13.80 -11.40
CA GLU A 42 -1.23 -13.60 -12.70
C GLU A 42 0.30 -13.70 -12.62
N LYS A 43 0.96 -13.95 -13.75
CA LYS A 43 2.42 -13.97 -13.85
C LYS A 43 2.88 -12.89 -14.82
N ARG A 44 3.65 -11.92 -14.33
CA ARG A 44 4.27 -10.88 -15.18
C ARG A 44 5.76 -11.13 -15.28
N LYS A 45 6.26 -11.38 -16.50
CA LYS A 45 7.68 -11.71 -16.75
C LYS A 45 8.20 -12.85 -15.86
N GLY A 46 7.36 -13.88 -15.65
CA GLY A 46 7.67 -15.03 -14.81
C GLY A 46 7.52 -14.81 -13.30
N LYS A 47 7.32 -13.57 -12.84
CA LYS A 47 7.09 -13.26 -11.41
C LYS A 47 5.60 -13.34 -11.07
N PRO A 48 5.22 -13.98 -9.94
CA PRO A 48 3.84 -14.02 -9.49
C PRO A 48 3.36 -12.65 -9.04
N ILE A 49 2.13 -12.31 -9.40
CA ILE A 49 1.40 -11.13 -8.92
C ILE A 49 -0.02 -11.54 -8.53
N THR A 50 -0.55 -10.90 -7.49
CA THR A 50 -1.93 -11.06 -7.03
C THR A 50 -2.69 -9.78 -7.38
N ILE A 51 -3.86 -9.91 -7.98
CA ILE A 51 -4.70 -8.79 -8.39
C ILE A 51 -6.04 -8.90 -7.67
N LEU A 52 -6.42 -7.85 -6.95
CA LEU A 52 -7.72 -7.74 -6.30
C LEU A 52 -8.58 -6.78 -7.11
N GLU A 53 -9.74 -7.27 -7.55
CA GLU A 53 -10.70 -6.54 -8.37
C GLU A 53 -12.12 -6.65 -7.79
N GLY A 54 -13.02 -5.75 -8.17
CA GLY A 54 -14.42 -5.81 -7.77
C GLY A 54 -14.68 -5.22 -6.39
N TYR A 55 -13.79 -4.37 -5.88
CA TYR A 55 -14.08 -3.52 -4.74
C TYR A 55 -14.86 -2.29 -5.22
N THR A 56 -15.98 -1.98 -4.57
CA THR A 56 -16.91 -0.92 -4.98
C THR A 56 -16.82 0.33 -4.09
N GLY A 57 -15.83 0.39 -3.21
CA GLY A 57 -15.57 1.56 -2.36
C GLY A 57 -14.94 2.72 -3.13
N ALA A 58 -14.74 3.84 -2.44
CA ALA A 58 -14.09 5.02 -3.01
C ALA A 58 -12.58 4.79 -3.22
N ASP A 59 -11.95 5.61 -4.06
CA ASP A 59 -10.49 5.61 -4.29
C ASP A 59 -9.68 5.71 -2.99
N GLU A 60 -10.22 6.42 -1.99
CA GLU A 60 -9.61 6.50 -0.67
C GLU A 60 -9.58 5.13 0.01
N ASP A 61 -10.67 4.37 -0.02
CA ASP A 61 -10.73 3.05 0.61
C ASP A 61 -9.86 2.03 -0.11
N PHE A 62 -9.73 2.14 -1.44
CA PHE A 62 -8.73 1.36 -2.19
C PHE A 62 -7.30 1.63 -1.70
N LYS A 63 -6.95 2.90 -1.46
CA LYS A 63 -5.63 3.25 -0.92
C LYS A 63 -5.43 2.71 0.49
N LYS A 64 -6.46 2.75 1.33
CA LYS A 64 -6.43 2.21 2.69
C LYS A 64 -6.25 0.69 2.68
N LEU A 65 -7.10 -0.02 1.95
CA LEU A 65 -7.02 -1.47 1.78
C LEU A 65 -5.66 -1.90 1.22
N ALA A 66 -5.16 -1.19 0.19
CA ALA A 66 -3.83 -1.44 -0.35
C ALA A 66 -2.72 -1.16 0.68
N LYS A 67 -2.83 -0.11 1.52
CA LYS A 67 -1.87 0.19 2.59
C LYS A 67 -1.85 -0.93 3.63
N GLU A 68 -3.02 -1.37 4.08
CA GLU A 68 -3.17 -2.45 5.06
C GLU A 68 -2.62 -3.78 4.53
N LEU A 69 -2.97 -4.15 3.30
CA LEU A 69 -2.45 -5.37 2.67
C LEU A 69 -0.93 -5.32 2.49
N LYS A 70 -0.38 -4.17 2.07
CA LYS A 70 1.08 -3.99 1.98
C LYS A 70 1.77 -4.14 3.34
N GLN A 71 1.16 -3.63 4.42
CA GLN A 71 1.69 -3.77 5.78
C GLN A 71 1.58 -5.22 6.28
N LYS A 72 0.42 -5.87 6.14
CA LYS A 72 0.18 -7.26 6.57
C LYS A 72 1.11 -8.25 5.85
N LEU A 73 1.36 -8.01 4.57
CA LEU A 73 2.14 -8.92 3.72
C LEU A 73 3.62 -8.49 3.56
N SER A 74 3.99 -7.30 4.02
CA SER A 74 5.32 -6.69 3.85
C SER A 74 5.84 -6.72 2.40
N VAL A 75 4.97 -6.38 1.45
CA VAL A 75 5.27 -6.42 0.01
C VAL A 75 4.95 -5.12 -0.70
N GLY A 76 5.60 -4.95 -1.86
CA GLY A 76 5.26 -3.87 -2.79
C GLY A 76 3.93 -4.12 -3.49
N GLY A 77 3.20 -3.05 -3.73
CA GLY A 77 1.94 -3.09 -4.48
C GLY A 77 1.57 -1.71 -5.02
N SER A 78 0.70 -1.69 -6.02
CA SER A 78 0.19 -0.49 -6.68
C SER A 78 -1.31 -0.60 -6.90
N PHE A 79 -2.03 0.49 -6.75
CA PHE A 79 -3.42 0.60 -7.18
C PHE A 79 -3.44 1.18 -8.61
N LYS A 80 -4.14 0.51 -9.53
CA LYS A 80 -4.28 0.95 -10.92
C LYS A 80 -5.60 0.46 -11.50
N ASP A 81 -6.34 1.33 -12.19
CA ASP A 81 -7.59 0.99 -12.90
C ASP A 81 -8.62 0.27 -12.00
N ASP A 82 -8.85 0.78 -10.78
CA ASP A 82 -9.75 0.19 -9.77
C ASP A 82 -9.36 -1.23 -9.30
N LYS A 83 -8.05 -1.53 -9.40
CA LYS A 83 -7.49 -2.83 -9.03
C LYS A 83 -6.27 -2.65 -8.14
N ILE A 84 -6.18 -3.47 -7.10
CA ILE A 84 -5.00 -3.51 -6.24
C ILE A 84 -4.09 -4.63 -6.76
N ILE A 85 -2.89 -4.26 -7.17
CA ILE A 85 -1.88 -5.18 -7.68
C ILE A 85 -0.81 -5.35 -6.62
N ILE A 86 -0.61 -6.59 -6.18
CA ILE A 86 0.37 -6.98 -5.16
C ILE A 86 1.42 -7.88 -5.79
N GLN A 87 2.69 -7.65 -5.48
CA GLN A 87 3.78 -8.51 -5.93
C GLN A 87 3.81 -9.79 -5.09
N GLY A 88 3.81 -10.97 -5.71
CA GLY A 88 3.79 -12.26 -5.02
C GLY A 88 2.47 -13.03 -5.17
N ASP A 89 2.46 -14.29 -4.72
CA ASP A 89 1.24 -15.08 -4.53
C ASP A 89 0.88 -15.02 -3.05
N TYR A 90 -0.13 -14.22 -2.71
CA TYR A 90 -0.60 -14.06 -1.33
C TYR A 90 -2.08 -14.36 -1.19
N ARG A 91 -2.67 -15.04 -2.17
CA ARG A 91 -4.10 -15.37 -2.17
C ARG A 91 -4.53 -16.07 -0.88
N ASP A 92 -3.74 -17.04 -0.43
CA ASP A 92 -4.03 -17.78 0.80
C ASP A 92 -4.05 -16.89 2.05
N LYS A 93 -3.14 -15.91 2.13
CA LYS A 93 -3.06 -14.97 3.26
C LYS A 93 -4.11 -13.86 3.20
N ILE A 94 -4.61 -13.55 2.01
CA ILE A 94 -5.66 -12.56 1.78
C ILE A 94 -7.04 -13.18 2.06
N MET A 95 -7.20 -14.47 1.77
CA MET A 95 -8.44 -15.22 2.03
C MET A 95 -8.59 -15.70 3.49
N GLN A 96 -7.54 -15.58 4.31
CA GLN A 96 -7.56 -15.81 5.77
C GLN A 96 -7.91 -14.54 6.55
#